data_AF-A0A496UXG2-F1
#
_entry.id   AF-A0A496UXG2-F1
#
_cell.length_a   1.000
_cell.length_b   1.000
_cell.length_c   1.000
_cell.angle_alpha   90.00
_cell.angle_beta   90.00
_cell.angle_gamma   90.00
#
_symmetry.space_group_name_H-M   'P 1'
#
loop_
_entity.id
_entity.type
_entity.pdbx_description
1 polymer ?
#
loop_
_entity_poly.entity_id
_entity_poly.type
_entity_poly.pdbx_seq_one_letter_code
_entity_poly.pdbx_strand_id
1 'polypeptide(L)'
;MAKSKFLNSSDAVNTIINEAIPRFAKAGFSGVSMRDIAKAVDISTATLYHHFPDKQTLYLRSMAQAFSDKAEGISAVLAEKG
;
A
#
# COMPACT_ATOMS: atom_id res chain seq x y z
N MET A 1 -19.05 -11.17 9.88
CA MET A 1 -19.22 -9.77 10.34
C MET A 1 -17.92 -8.94 10.36
N ALA A 2 -16.72 -9.50 10.12
CA ALA A 2 -15.48 -8.71 10.01
C ALA A 2 -15.27 -8.01 8.65
N LYS A 3 -15.72 -8.61 7.53
CA LYS A 3 -15.49 -8.09 6.17
C LYS A 3 -16.17 -6.74 5.84
N SER A 4 -17.28 -6.41 6.48
CA SER A 4 -18.03 -5.17 6.16
C SER A 4 -17.38 -3.90 6.71
N LYS A 5 -16.56 -3.99 7.77
CA LYS A 5 -15.86 -2.82 8.33
C LYS A 5 -14.64 -2.42 7.47
N PHE A 6 -14.11 -3.36 6.69
CA PHE A 6 -12.94 -3.15 5.84
C PHE A 6 -13.26 -2.34 4.56
N LEU A 7 -14.50 -2.38 4.05
CA LEU A 7 -14.86 -1.80 2.75
C LEU A 7 -14.70 -0.27 2.67
N ASN A 8 -14.80 0.47 3.79
CA ASN A 8 -14.73 1.94 3.82
C ASN A 8 -13.72 2.49 4.84
N SER A 9 -12.80 1.66 5.35
CA SER A 9 -11.88 2.09 6.43
C SER A 9 -10.54 2.62 5.88
N SER A 10 -10.02 3.68 6.50
CA SER A 10 -8.63 4.10 6.36
C SER A 10 -7.64 2.96 6.67
N ASP A 11 -8.00 2.07 7.60
CA ASP A 11 -7.18 0.93 7.99
C ASP A 11 -7.02 -0.08 6.84
N ALA A 12 -8.07 -0.26 6.04
CA ALA A 12 -8.03 -1.16 4.89
C ALA A 12 -7.08 -0.62 3.81
N VAL A 13 -7.19 0.68 3.52
CA VAL A 13 -6.30 1.37 2.58
C VAL A 13 -4.85 1.26 3.04
N ASN A 14 -4.58 1.51 4.32
CA ASN A 14 -3.23 1.41 4.89
C ASN A 14 -2.69 -0.03 4.82
N THR A 15 -3.51 -1.03 5.14
CA THR A 15 -3.13 -2.45 5.04
C THR A 15 -2.76 -2.83 3.60
N ILE A 16 -3.56 -2.39 2.63
CA ILE A 16 -3.31 -2.61 1.20
C ILE A 16 -1.98 -1.96 0.78
N ILE A 17 -1.75 -0.70 1.16
CA ILE A 17 -0.52 0.03 0.82
C ILE A 17 0.71 -0.65 1.44
N ASN A 18 0.63 -1.00 2.73
CA ASN A 18 1.73 -1.64 3.45
C ASN A 18 2.15 -2.98 2.83
N GLU A 19 1.20 -3.76 2.32
CA GLU A 19 1.53 -5.00 1.59
C GLU A 19 1.94 -4.74 0.13
N ALA A 20 1.46 -3.67 -0.51
CA ALA A 20 1.82 -3.34 -1.88
C ALA A 20 3.26 -2.84 -2.02
N ILE A 21 3.73 -2.01 -1.08
CA ILE A 21 5.09 -1.43 -1.06
C ILE A 21 6.20 -2.48 -1.27
N PRO A 22 6.33 -3.53 -0.43
CA PRO A 22 7.42 -4.49 -0.57
C PRO A 22 7.32 -5.33 -1.85
N ARG A 23 6.11 -5.57 -2.35
CA ARG A 23 5.89 -6.31 -3.61
C ARG A 23 6.33 -5.50 -4.82
N PHE A 24 5.94 -4.24 -4.89
CA PHE A 24 6.38 -3.35 -5.95
C PHE A 24 7.88 -3.07 -5.88
N ALA A 25 8.44 -2.92 -4.68
CA ALA A 25 9.89 -2.77 -4.51
C ALA A 25 10.67 -4.00 -5.00
N LYS A 26 10.13 -5.21 -4.81
CA LYS A 26 10.79 -6.46 -5.20
C LYS A 26 10.63 -6.81 -6.69
N ALA A 27 9.43 -6.63 -7.25
CA ALA A 27 9.07 -7.16 -8.57
C ALA A 27 8.77 -6.06 -9.61
N GLY A 28 8.82 -4.78 -9.22
CA GLY A 28 8.46 -3.65 -10.06
C GLY A 28 6.96 -3.59 -10.39
N PHE A 29 6.57 -2.59 -11.17
CA PHE A 29 5.17 -2.38 -11.58
C PHE A 29 4.60 -3.58 -12.37
N SER A 30 5.37 -4.11 -13.32
CA SER A 30 4.91 -5.20 -14.20
C SER A 30 4.88 -6.57 -13.50
N GLY A 31 5.70 -6.79 -12.47
CA GLY A 31 5.79 -8.07 -11.76
C GLY A 31 4.75 -8.27 -10.66
N VAL A 32 3.86 -7.30 -10.44
CA VAL A 32 2.78 -7.38 -9.44
C VAL A 32 1.43 -7.25 -10.11
N SER A 33 0.50 -8.15 -9.78
CA SER A 33 -0.90 -8.05 -10.20
C SER A 33 -1.81 -7.60 -9.05
N MET A 34 -2.94 -6.98 -9.38
CA MET A 34 -3.97 -6.61 -8.39
C MET A 34 -4.47 -7.85 -7.63
N ARG A 35 -4.56 -8.99 -8.29
CA ARG A 35 -4.97 -10.26 -7.66
C ARG A 35 -3.95 -10.73 -6.61
N ASP A 36 -2.66 -10.54 -6.84
CA ASP A 36 -1.62 -10.93 -5.88
C ASP A 36 -1.68 -10.05 -4.62
N ILE A 37 -1.92 -8.75 -4.78
CA ILE A 37 -2.15 -7.84 -3.65
C ILE A 37 -3.42 -8.22 -2.88
N ALA A 38 -4.53 -8.45 -3.58
CA ALA A 38 -5.79 -8.82 -2.94
C ALA A 38 -5.66 -10.11 -2.13
N LYS A 39 -4.95 -11.11 -2.67
CA LYS A 39 -4.64 -12.36 -1.97
C LYS A 39 -3.75 -12.12 -0.74
N ALA A 40 -2.78 -11.22 -0.83
CA ALA A 40 -1.87 -10.91 0.28
C ALA A 40 -2.58 -10.32 1.50
N VAL A 41 -3.64 -9.55 1.29
CA VAL A 41 -4.42 -8.91 2.37
C VAL A 41 -5.75 -9.61 2.67
N ASP A 42 -5.95 -10.83 2.16
CA ASP A 42 -7.16 -11.65 2.32
C ASP A 42 -8.48 -10.95 1.95
N ILE A 43 -8.48 -10.22 0.83
CA ILE A 43 -9.68 -9.61 0.25
C ILE A 43 -9.97 -10.10 -1.16
N SER A 44 -11.20 -9.86 -1.62
CA SER A 44 -11.53 -10.10 -3.02
C SER A 44 -10.85 -9.06 -3.92
N THR A 45 -10.51 -9.43 -5.16
CA THR A 45 -10.00 -8.44 -6.14
C THR A 45 -11.01 -7.32 -6.38
N ALA A 46 -12.32 -7.60 -6.30
CA ALA A 46 -13.36 -6.57 -6.42
C ALA A 46 -13.30 -5.55 -5.26
N THR A 47 -13.06 -6.01 -4.03
CA THR A 47 -12.82 -5.14 -2.87
C THR A 47 -11.58 -4.29 -3.06
N LEU A 48 -10.50 -4.87 -3.58
CA LEU A 48 -9.29 -4.09 -3.89
C LEU A 48 -9.59 -3.00 -4.93
N TYR A 49 -10.31 -3.34 -6.01
CA TYR A 49 -10.70 -2.40 -7.05
C TYR A 49 -11.66 -1.30 -6.55
N HIS A 50 -12.43 -1.56 -5.50
CA HIS A 50 -13.24 -0.53 -4.84
C HIS A 50 -12.38 0.56 -4.20
N HIS A 51 -11.26 0.19 -3.57
CA HIS A 51 -10.33 1.16 -2.97
C HIS A 51 -9.36 1.76 -3.99
N PHE A 52 -8.95 0.98 -4.98
CA PHE A 52 -7.94 1.32 -5.97
C PHE A 52 -8.44 0.95 -7.37
N PRO A 53 -8.96 1.92 -8.15
CA PRO A 53 -9.62 1.63 -9.42
C PRO A 53 -8.70 0.96 -10.44
N ASP A 54 -7.39 1.16 -10.30
CA ASP A 54 -6.38 0.56 -11.16
C ASP A 54 -5.04 0.34 -10.42
N LYS A 55 -4.15 -0.42 -11.07
CA LYS A 55 -2.82 -0.74 -10.53
C LYS A 55 -1.92 0.50 -10.41
N GLN A 56 -2.08 1.48 -11.30
CA GLN A 56 -1.25 2.69 -11.33
C GLN A 56 -1.53 3.57 -10.11
N THR A 57 -2.80 3.73 -9.76
CA THR A 57 -3.25 4.46 -8.58
C THR A 57 -2.69 3.81 -7.31
N LEU A 58 -2.79 2.49 -7.19
CA LEU A 58 -2.18 1.77 -6.06
C LEU A 58 -0.65 1.92 -6.04
N TYR A 59 0.01 1.79 -7.18
CA TYR A 59 1.46 1.92 -7.30
C TYR A 59 1.96 3.30 -6.88
N LEU A 60 1.40 4.37 -7.44
CA LEU A 60 1.79 5.74 -7.15
C LEU A 60 1.57 6.09 -5.68
N ARG A 61 0.43 5.67 -5.12
CA ARG A 61 0.14 5.90 -3.70
C ARG A 61 1.08 5.12 -2.78
N SER A 62 1.45 3.89 -3.17
CA SER A 62 2.43 3.09 -2.44
C SER A 62 3.82 3.73 -2.46
N MET A 63 4.25 4.25 -3.60
CA MET A 63 5.55 4.94 -3.72
C MET A 63 5.55 6.23 -2.89
N ALA A 64 4.50 7.04 -2.98
CA ALA A 64 4.38 8.27 -2.20
C ALA A 64 4.49 7.99 -0.69
N GLN A 65 3.78 6.97 -0.18
CA GLN A 65 3.87 6.56 1.21
C GLN A 65 5.29 6.10 1.58
N ALA A 66 5.89 5.20 0.80
CA ALA A 66 7.22 4.67 1.07
C ALA A 66 8.30 5.75 1.11
N PHE A 67 8.19 6.79 0.28
CA PHE A 67 9.12 7.92 0.30
C PHE A 67 8.84 8.86 1.49
N SER A 68 7.58 9.09 1.85
CA SER A 68 7.23 9.90 3.03
C SER A 68 7.79 9.29 4.31
N ASP A 69 7.58 7.99 4.53
CA ASP A 69 8.05 7.28 5.72
C ASP A 69 9.59 7.34 5.83
N LYS A 70 10.28 7.20 4.70
CA LYS A 70 11.75 7.32 4.65
C LYS A 70 12.21 8.75 4.88
N ALA A 71 11.53 9.74 4.32
CA ALA A 71 11.88 11.15 4.50
C ALA A 71 11.75 11.58 5.97
N GLU A 72 10.70 11.12 6.66
CA GLU A 72 10.52 11.33 8.09
C GLU A 72 11.66 10.69 8.90
N GLY A 73 12.00 9.43 8.62
CA GLY A 73 13.08 8.74 9.30
C GLY A 73 14.46 9.40 9.10
N ILE A 74 14.76 9.85 7.88
CA ILE A 74 16.00 10.58 7.58
C ILE A 74 16.01 11.93 8.32
N SER A 75 14.90 12.67 8.30
CA SER A 75 14.80 13.97 8.95
C SER A 75 15.00 13.86 10.48
N ALA A 76 14.45 12.82 11.10
CA ALA A 76 14.63 12.55 12.53
C ALA A 76 16.12 12.31 12.88
N VAL A 77 16.82 11.47 12.11
CA VAL A 77 18.24 11.17 12.32
C VAL A 77 19.13 12.41 12.12
N LEU A 78 18.77 13.28 11.17
CA LEU A 78 19.50 14.54 10.95
C LEU A 78 19.24 15.56 12.06
N ALA A 79 18.03 15.61 12.63
CA ALA A 79 17.68 16.49 13.73
C ALA A 79 18.36 16.09 15.06
N GLU A 80 18.62 14.80 15.28
CA GLU A 80 19.32 14.30 16.48
C GLU A 80 20.83 14.59 16.50
N LYS A 81 21.40 15.08 15.39
CA LYS A 81 22.84 15.39 15.28
C LYS A 81 23.18 16.89 15.37
N GLY A 82 22.24 17.72 15.84
CA GLY A 82 22.48 19.13 16.22
C GLY A 82 22.42 19.30 17.73
#